data_AF-A0A964P2N7-F1
#
_entry.id   AF-A0A964P2N7-F1
#
_cell.length_a   1.000
_cell.length_b   1.000
_cell.length_c   1.000
_cell.angle_alpha   90.00
_cell.angle_beta   90.00
_cell.angle_gamma   90.00
#
_symmetry.space_group_name_H-M   'P 1'
#
loop_
_entity.id
_entity.type
_entity.pdbx_description
1 polymer ?
#
loop_
_entity_poly.entity_id
_entity_poly.type
_entity_poly.pdbx_seq_one_letter_code
_entity_poly.pdbx_strand_id
1 'polypeptide(L)'
;MKDTAKGASPVRERLKELVERSGLKQAEIARRIGVDRNWVNQRITGAVKVIPADDLPLLALAIGCHPCDFFEDRPQARETSIADVVARELSEGWDELPEPERELISGLVELRRRYREQALTQEGA
;
A
#
# COMPACT_ATOMS: atom_id res chain seq x y z
N MET A 1 21.09 -18.05 11.17
CA MET A 1 20.89 -19.15 10.21
C MET A 1 20.62 -18.51 8.86
N LYS A 2 21.48 -18.78 7.87
CA LYS A 2 21.34 -18.27 6.50
C LYS A 2 20.61 -19.34 5.71
N ASP A 3 19.31 -19.22 5.57
CA ASP A 3 18.54 -20.13 4.74
C ASP A 3 18.48 -19.63 3.30
N THR A 4 19.00 -20.51 2.45
CA THR A 4 19.05 -20.50 1.01
C THR A 4 17.65 -20.54 0.38
N ALA A 5 17.22 -19.45 -0.26
CA ALA A 5 16.20 -19.50 -1.30
C ALA A 5 16.85 -19.32 -2.67
N LYS A 6 16.58 -20.30 -3.53
CA LYS A 6 17.24 -20.60 -4.79
C LYS A 6 16.69 -19.73 -5.92
N GLY A 7 17.41 -18.68 -6.31
CA GLY A 7 17.53 -18.25 -7.72
C GLY A 7 16.52 -17.27 -8.33
N ALA A 8 15.50 -16.79 -7.61
CA ALA A 8 14.63 -15.72 -8.08
C ALA A 8 14.97 -14.41 -7.36
N SER A 9 15.12 -13.31 -8.10
CA SER A 9 15.28 -11.98 -7.50
C SER A 9 13.93 -11.56 -6.91
N PRO A 10 13.87 -11.07 -5.66
CA PRO A 10 12.64 -10.59 -5.00
C PRO A 10 11.82 -9.63 -5.87
N VAL A 11 12.53 -8.73 -6.57
CA VAL A 11 11.96 -7.75 -7.52
C VAL A 11 11.20 -8.42 -8.67
N ARG A 12 11.68 -9.58 -9.16
CA ARG A 12 11.03 -10.32 -10.25
C ARG A 12 9.76 -11.01 -9.78
N GLU A 13 9.78 -11.60 -8.59
CA GLU A 13 8.57 -12.19 -7.99
C GLU A 13 7.52 -11.11 -7.81
N ARG A 14 7.93 -9.95 -7.29
CA ARG A 14 7.04 -8.82 -7.15
C ARG A 14 6.49 -8.29 -8.48
N LEU A 15 7.32 -8.25 -9.52
CA LEU A 15 6.88 -7.92 -10.88
C LEU A 15 5.81 -8.90 -11.38
N LYS A 16 5.97 -10.20 -11.15
CA LYS A 16 4.97 -11.21 -11.57
C LYS A 16 3.62 -10.96 -10.89
N GLU A 17 3.64 -10.74 -9.58
CA GLU A 17 2.43 -10.46 -8.80
C GLU A 17 1.72 -9.18 -9.27
N LEU A 18 2.48 -8.11 -9.52
CA LEU A 18 1.92 -6.84 -9.99
C LEU A 18 1.30 -6.98 -11.38
N VAL A 19 1.94 -7.72 -12.28
CA VAL A 19 1.39 -8.02 -13.61
C VAL A 19 0.11 -8.85 -13.50
N GLU A 20 0.08 -9.88 -12.67
CA GLU A 20 -1.11 -10.71 -12.44
C GLU A 20 -2.28 -9.88 -11.89
N ARG A 21 -2.02 -9.07 -10.85
CA ARG A 21 -3.03 -8.17 -10.25
C ARG A 21 -3.55 -7.10 -11.20
N SER A 22 -2.73 -6.64 -12.12
CA SER A 22 -3.15 -5.65 -13.12
C SER A 22 -4.15 -6.20 -14.14
N GLY A 23 -4.21 -7.53 -14.32
CA GLY A 23 -4.98 -8.19 -15.37
C GLY A 23 -4.47 -7.92 -16.79
N LEU A 24 -3.32 -7.24 -16.93
CA LEU A 24 -2.76 -6.89 -18.23
C LEU A 24 -1.98 -8.05 -18.83
N LYS A 25 -2.15 -8.24 -20.14
CA LYS A 25 -1.31 -9.18 -20.91
C LYS A 25 0.06 -8.54 -21.15
N GLN A 26 1.12 -9.34 -21.24
CA GLN A 26 2.47 -8.85 -21.52
C GLN A 26 2.57 -8.00 -22.80
N ALA A 27 1.79 -8.33 -23.83
CA ALA A 27 1.73 -7.54 -25.07
C ALA A 27 1.12 -6.14 -24.86
N GLU A 28 0.19 -6.00 -23.92
CA GLU A 28 -0.40 -4.72 -23.57
C GLU A 28 0.58 -3.86 -22.76
N ILE A 29 1.28 -4.48 -21.80
CA ILE A 29 2.37 -3.83 -21.06
C ILE A 29 3.43 -3.31 -22.03
N ALA A 30 3.86 -4.14 -22.99
CA ALA A 30 4.86 -3.75 -23.98
C ALA A 30 4.41 -2.56 -24.85
N ARG A 31 3.14 -2.59 -25.31
CA ARG A 31 2.56 -1.49 -26.10
C ARG A 31 2.54 -0.15 -25.36
N ARG A 32 2.23 -0.17 -24.06
CA ARG A 32 2.13 1.07 -23.24
C ARG A 32 3.43 1.84 -23.12
N ILE A 33 4.57 1.18 -23.22
CA ILE A 33 5.90 1.79 -23.14
C ILE A 33 6.69 1.71 -24.45
N GLY A 34 6.04 1.30 -25.55
CA GLY A 34 6.65 1.27 -26.88
C GLY A 34 7.81 0.28 -27.03
N VAL A 35 7.79 -0.84 -26.29
CA VAL A 35 8.83 -1.89 -26.37
C VAL A 35 8.28 -3.17 -27.01
N ASP A 36 9.19 -4.08 -27.37
CA ASP A 36 8.81 -5.39 -27.90
C ASP A 36 8.26 -6.32 -26.80
N ARG A 37 7.33 -7.23 -27.14
CA ARG A 37 6.77 -8.19 -26.18
C ARG A 37 7.84 -9.07 -25.53
N ASN A 38 8.88 -9.44 -26.29
CA ASN A 38 9.99 -10.24 -25.78
C ASN A 38 10.77 -9.50 -24.70
N TRP A 39 10.86 -8.17 -24.76
CA TRP A 39 11.48 -7.34 -23.72
C TRP A 39 10.82 -7.57 -22.35
N VAL A 40 9.48 -7.59 -22.33
CA VAL A 40 8.70 -7.87 -21.11
C VAL A 40 8.86 -9.33 -20.68
N ASN A 41 8.77 -10.26 -21.62
CA ASN A 41 8.89 -11.70 -21.35
C ASN A 41 10.26 -12.05 -20.71
N GLN A 42 11.35 -11.48 -21.22
CA GLN A 42 12.70 -11.76 -20.69
C GLN A 42 12.87 -11.32 -19.22
N ARG A 43 12.18 -10.24 -18.82
CA ARG A 43 12.20 -9.72 -17.44
C ARG A 43 11.35 -10.56 -16.49
N ILE A 44 10.20 -11.04 -16.95
CA ILE A 44 9.29 -11.89 -16.18
C ILE A 44 9.85 -13.32 -16.01
N THR A 45 10.35 -13.92 -17.09
CA THR A 45 10.85 -15.31 -17.10
C THR A 45 12.23 -15.45 -16.46
N GLY A 46 12.98 -14.34 -16.39
CA GLY A 46 14.33 -14.33 -15.84
C GLY A 46 15.43 -14.68 -16.83
N ALA A 47 15.14 -14.61 -18.13
CA ALA A 47 16.18 -14.62 -19.16
C ALA A 47 17.20 -13.48 -18.93
N VAL A 48 16.75 -12.34 -18.39
CA VAL A 48 17.65 -11.34 -17.80
C VAL A 48 17.89 -11.70 -16.33
N LYS A 49 19.15 -11.98 -15.97
CA LYS A 49 19.56 -12.43 -14.63
C LYS A 49 19.17 -11.43 -13.53
N VAL A 50 19.34 -10.14 -13.78
CA VAL A 50 18.98 -9.02 -12.89
C VAL A 50 18.23 -7.99 -13.73
N ILE A 51 17.09 -7.50 -13.27
CA ILE A 51 16.34 -6.44 -13.96
C ILE A 51 17.10 -5.12 -13.77
N PRO A 52 17.55 -4.45 -14.84
CA PRO A 52 18.16 -3.12 -14.76
C PRO A 52 17.26 -2.13 -14.01
N ALA A 53 17.85 -1.27 -13.19
CA ALA A 53 17.11 -0.27 -12.42
C ALA A 53 16.29 0.66 -13.32
N ASP A 54 16.84 1.04 -14.47
CA ASP A 54 16.18 1.93 -15.46
C ASP A 54 14.92 1.31 -16.08
N ASP A 55 14.76 -0.02 -16.01
CA ASP A 55 13.57 -0.70 -16.54
C ASP A 55 12.40 -0.66 -15.55
N LEU A 56 12.67 -0.51 -14.26
CA LEU A 56 11.63 -0.54 -13.23
C LEU A 56 10.62 0.62 -13.35
N PRO A 57 11.04 1.88 -13.59
CA PRO A 57 10.10 2.97 -13.86
C PRO A 57 9.22 2.72 -15.08
N LEU A 58 9.77 2.13 -16.14
CA LEU A 58 9.02 1.79 -17.36
C LEU A 58 7.98 0.71 -17.08
N LEU A 59 8.36 -0.35 -16.37
CA LEU A 59 7.45 -1.42 -15.97
C LEU A 59 6.34 -0.89 -15.04
N ALA A 60 6.68 -0.05 -14.07
CA ALA A 60 5.73 0.60 -13.17
C ALA A 60 4.71 1.46 -13.94
N LEU A 61 5.19 2.29 -14.86
CA LEU A 61 4.34 3.13 -15.72
C LEU A 61 3.38 2.27 -16.56
N ALA A 62 3.87 1.18 -17.16
CA ALA A 62 3.05 0.30 -17.98
C ALA A 62 1.95 -0.41 -17.17
N ILE A 63 2.28 -0.86 -15.96
CA ILE A 63 1.39 -1.59 -15.05
C ILE A 63 0.41 -0.63 -14.35
N GLY A 64 0.79 0.64 -14.17
CA GLY A 64 0.01 1.63 -13.42
C GLY A 64 0.25 1.54 -11.91
N CYS A 65 1.48 1.23 -11.49
CA CYS A 65 1.89 1.21 -10.09
C CYS A 65 3.06 2.18 -9.83
N HIS A 66 3.42 2.38 -8.57
CA HIS A 66 4.60 3.20 -8.24
C HIS A 66 5.88 2.34 -8.32
N PRO A 67 7.06 2.87 -8.75
CA PRO A 67 8.29 2.08 -8.89
C PRO A 67 8.77 1.41 -7.59
N CYS A 68 8.51 2.03 -6.43
CA CYS A 68 8.84 1.42 -5.14
C CYS A 68 8.03 0.15 -4.84
N ASP A 69 6.97 -0.13 -5.59
CA ASP A 69 6.09 -1.28 -5.38
C ASP A 69 6.77 -2.62 -5.66
N PHE A 70 7.89 -2.59 -6.40
CA PHE A 70 8.73 -3.73 -6.74
C PHE A 70 9.63 -4.22 -5.58
N PHE A 71 9.77 -3.43 -4.52
CA PHE A 71 10.66 -3.75 -3.41
C PHE A 71 9.84 -4.17 -2.19
N GLU A 72 10.27 -5.25 -1.53
CA GLU A 72 9.63 -5.81 -0.33
C GLU A 72 9.64 -4.82 0.85
N ASP A 73 10.69 -3.99 0.93
CA ASP A 73 10.84 -2.90 1.91
C ASP A 73 10.06 -1.64 1.52
N ARG A 74 8.81 -1.79 1.09
CA ARG A 74 7.88 -0.76 1.52
C ARG A 74 7.74 -0.99 3.03
N PRO A 75 8.07 -0.04 3.92
CA PRO A 75 7.33 0.00 5.17
C PRO A 75 5.90 -0.07 4.68
N GLN A 76 5.17 -1.12 5.05
CA GLN A 76 3.74 -1.11 4.82
C GLN A 76 3.34 0.24 5.38
N ALA A 77 2.98 1.17 4.50
CA ALA A 77 2.14 2.25 4.89
C ALA A 77 0.92 1.47 5.34
N ARG A 78 0.89 1.11 6.63
CA ARG A 78 -0.34 1.08 7.40
C ARG A 78 -1.01 2.32 6.88
N GLU A 79 -2.03 2.14 6.04
CA GLU A 79 -2.92 3.24 5.69
C GLU A 79 -3.23 3.83 7.04
N THR A 80 -2.55 4.92 7.37
CA THR A 80 -2.62 5.46 8.71
C THR A 80 -4.01 6.00 8.70
N SER A 81 -4.91 5.26 9.36
CA SER A 81 -6.31 5.61 9.32
C SER A 81 -6.40 7.05 9.79
N ILE A 82 -7.36 7.81 9.28
CA ILE A 82 -7.63 9.14 9.85
C ILE A 82 -7.81 9.01 11.37
N ALA A 83 -8.34 7.87 11.85
CA ALA A 83 -8.41 7.56 13.27
C ALA A 83 -7.02 7.46 13.96
N ASP A 84 -6.03 6.86 13.32
CA ASP A 84 -4.67 6.72 13.86
C ASP A 84 -3.94 8.07 13.87
N VAL A 85 -4.12 8.88 12.82
CA VAL A 85 -3.58 10.25 12.78
C VAL A 85 -4.21 11.08 13.90
N VAL A 86 -5.54 11.10 13.99
CA VAL A 86 -6.26 11.87 15.01
C VAL A 86 -5.92 11.40 16.41
N ALA A 87 -5.82 10.09 16.65
CA ALA A 87 -5.44 9.56 17.96
C ALA A 87 -4.04 10.01 18.38
N ARG A 88 -3.08 10.01 17.44
CA ARG A 88 -1.71 10.47 17.70
C ARG A 88 -1.66 11.96 18.00
N GLU A 89 -2.21 12.79 17.12
CA GLU A 89 -2.20 14.25 17.28
C GLU A 89 -2.92 14.66 18.58
N LEU A 90 -4.04 14.04 18.91
CA LEU A 90 -4.71 14.28 20.19
C LEU A 90 -3.85 13.81 21.37
N SER A 91 -3.21 12.65 21.31
CA SER A 91 -2.38 12.17 22.42
C SER A 91 -1.14 13.04 22.67
N GLU A 92 -0.56 13.62 21.62
CA GLU A 92 0.63 14.47 21.71
C GLU A 92 0.28 15.91 22.10
N GLY A 93 -0.88 16.41 21.66
CA GLY A 93 -1.28 17.81 21.87
C GLY A 93 -2.35 18.05 22.93
N TRP A 94 -2.91 17.00 23.58
CA TRP A 94 -4.07 17.14 24.48
C TRP A 94 -3.86 18.19 25.57
N ASP A 95 -2.71 18.17 26.24
CA ASP A 95 -2.42 19.04 27.37
C ASP A 95 -2.15 20.49 26.95
N GLU A 96 -1.85 20.73 25.67
CA GLU A 96 -1.59 22.05 25.10
C GLU A 96 -2.88 22.74 24.60
N LEU A 97 -3.99 22.00 24.50
CA LEU A 97 -5.26 22.54 24.02
C LEU A 97 -5.94 23.45 25.05
N PRO A 98 -6.49 24.61 24.63
CA PRO A 98 -7.37 25.42 25.46
C PRO A 98 -8.52 24.62 26.07
N GLU A 99 -8.90 24.95 27.31
CA GLU A 99 -10.00 24.27 28.02
C GLU A 99 -11.29 24.12 27.19
N PRO A 100 -11.77 25.16 26.45
CA PRO A 100 -12.98 25.03 25.64
C PRO A 100 -12.87 23.98 24.52
N GLU A 101 -11.67 23.77 23.98
CA GLU A 101 -11.42 22.80 22.92
C GLU A 101 -11.40 21.37 23.48
N ARG A 102 -10.81 21.18 24.67
CA ARG A 102 -10.85 19.90 25.39
C ARG A 102 -12.27 19.52 25.79
N GLU A 103 -13.07 20.48 26.26
CA GLU A 103 -14.48 20.26 26.58
C GLU A 103 -15.29 19.84 25.35
N LEU A 104 -15.10 20.53 24.22
CA LEU A 104 -15.79 20.21 22.97
C LEU A 104 -15.46 18.79 22.48
N ILE A 105 -14.17 18.43 22.43
CA ILE A 105 -13.73 17.10 21.96
C ILE A 105 -14.26 16.01 22.89
N SER A 106 -14.15 16.20 24.21
CA SER A 106 -14.69 15.26 25.20
C SER A 106 -16.19 15.07 25.03
N GLY A 107 -16.94 16.17 24.84
CA GLY A 107 -18.37 16.14 24.60
C GLY A 107 -18.75 15.36 23.34
N LEU A 108 -18.01 15.52 22.24
CA LEU A 108 -18.23 14.78 21.00
C LEU A 108 -17.97 13.28 21.14
N VAL A 109 -16.92 12.90 21.88
CA VAL A 109 -16.61 11.49 22.17
C VAL A 109 -17.69 10.84 23.02
N GLU A 110 -18.14 11.53 24.06
CA GLU A 110 -19.22 11.09 24.96
C GLU A 110 -20.55 10.92 24.19
N LEU A 111 -20.89 11.89 23.35
CA LEU A 111 -22.08 11.84 22.50
C LEU A 111 -22.04 10.62 21.58
N ARG A 112 -20.92 10.40 20.88
CA ARG A 112 -20.73 9.24 20.01
C ARG A 112 -20.88 7.92 20.77
N ARG A 113 -20.35 7.85 22.00
CA ARG A 113 -20.47 6.66 22.86
C ARG A 113 -21.93 6.33 23.14
N ARG A 114 -22.71 7.34 23.57
CA ARG A 114 -24.14 7.16 23.87
C ARG A 114 -24.95 6.69 22.67
N TYR A 115 -24.71 7.24 21.48
CA TYR A 115 -25.39 6.80 20.26
C TYR A 115 -25.05 5.36 19.89
N ARG A 116 -23.80 4.92 20.09
CA ARG A 116 -23.40 3.53 19.83
C ARG A 116 -24.08 2.55 20.80
N GLU A 117 -24.17 2.90 22.08
CA GLU A 117 -24.81 2.08 23.12
C GLU A 117 -26.33 1.96 22.88
N GLN A 118 -26.98 3.05 22.46
CA GLN A 118 -28.41 3.03 22.11
C GLN A 118 -28.71 2.21 20.85
N ALA A 119 -27.85 2.29 19.82
CA ALA A 119 -28.00 1.48 18.61
C ALA A 119 -27.91 -0.03 18.91
N LEU A 120 -26.99 -0.45 19.79
CA LEU A 120 -26.84 -1.85 20.20
C LEU A 120 -28.01 -2.36 21.07
N THR A 121 -28.73 -1.46 21.73
CA THR A 121 -29.89 -1.81 22.57
C THR A 121 -31.17 -2.00 21.74
N GLN A 122 -31.26 -1.40 20.54
CA GLN A 122 -32.41 -1.51 19.64
C GLN A 122 -32.35 -2.71 18.69
N GLU A 123 -31.17 -3.28 18.41
CA GLU A 123 -31.01 -4.48 17.56
C GLU A 123 -31.20 -5.82 18.32
N GLY A 124 -31.38 -5.78 19.65
CA GLY A 124 -31.55 -6.96 20.51
C GLY A 124 -32.96 -7.21 21.04
N ALA A 125 -33.98 -6.51 20.52
CA ALA A 125 -35.38 -6.63 20.94
C ALA A 125 -36.28 -7.21 19.85
#